data_AF-A0A0K0E397-F1
#
_entry.id   AF-A0A0K0E397-F1
#
_cell.length_a   1.000
_cell.length_b   1.000
_cell.length_c   1.000
_cell.angle_alpha   90.00
_cell.angle_beta   90.00
_cell.angle_gamma   90.00
#
_symmetry.space_group_name_H-M   'P 1'
#
loop_
_entity.id
_entity.type
_entity.pdbx_description
1 polymer ?
#
loop_
_entity_poly.entity_id
_entity_poly.type
_entity_poly.pdbx_seq_one_letter_code
_entity_poly.pdbx_strand_id
1 'polypeptide(L)'
;MRCSGIVYYLREDGWKECYGVLKANLLFLFESKNNFDSCPYLIIVEDCIIDLLDDNQTGKQFSFAIKHKTTGREFILASDTLSNLQRWVSDLTVCPLDYINTIKQSFDEQYLQKKSPKDISDKE
;
A
#
# COMPACT_ATOMS: atom_id res chain seq x y z
N MET A 1 5.75 5.35 -10.76
CA MET A 1 5.63 5.92 -9.40
C MET A 1 4.14 6.10 -9.16
N ARG A 2 3.55 5.48 -8.14
CA ARG A 2 2.08 5.46 -7.99
C ARG A 2 1.59 6.78 -7.39
N CYS A 3 2.21 7.22 -6.29
CA CYS A 3 2.00 8.55 -5.75
C CYS A 3 3.16 9.01 -4.87
N SER A 4 3.20 10.32 -4.63
CA SER A 4 4.06 10.96 -3.64
C SER A 4 3.45 12.26 -3.18
N GLY A 5 3.78 12.66 -1.96
CA GLY A 5 3.30 13.90 -1.41
C GLY A 5 3.73 14.07 0.04
N ILE A 6 3.32 15.18 0.62
CA ILE A 6 3.46 15.41 2.05
C ILE A 6 2.52 14.46 2.78
N VAL A 7 3.03 13.87 3.85
CA VAL A 7 2.28 13.05 4.80
C VAL A 7 2.85 13.30 6.18
N TYR A 8 2.01 13.24 7.21
CA TYR A 8 2.45 13.35 8.58
C TYR A 8 2.49 11.97 9.21
N TYR A 9 3.58 11.64 9.90
CA TYR A 9 3.72 10.39 10.62
C TYR A 9 3.68 10.64 12.12
N LEU A 10 2.80 9.94 12.84
CA LEU A 10 2.72 10.00 14.29
C LEU A 10 3.83 9.14 14.89
N ARG A 11 4.78 9.79 15.57
CA ARG A 11 5.87 9.17 16.31
C ARG A 11 5.63 9.33 17.81
N GLU A 12 6.53 8.77 18.63
CA GLU A 12 6.50 8.91 20.09
C GLU A 12 6.56 10.38 20.55
N ASP A 13 7.26 11.24 19.78
CA ASP A 13 7.39 12.68 20.04
C ASP A 13 6.32 13.53 19.32
N GLY A 14 5.29 12.88 18.76
CA GLY A 14 4.15 13.51 18.11
C GLY A 14 4.19 13.46 16.58
N TRP A 15 3.37 14.30 15.95
CA TRP A 15 3.23 14.37 14.50
C TRP A 15 4.45 15.02 13.85
N LYS A 16 5.07 14.32 12.90
CA LYS A 16 6.15 14.84 12.07
C LYS A 16 5.76 14.91 10.61
N GLU A 17 6.04 16.03 9.97
CA GLU A 17 5.95 16.13 8.52
C GLU A 17 7.01 15.23 7.88
N CYS A 18 6.60 14.52 6.83
CA CYS A 18 7.44 13.62 6.05
C CYS A 18 7.07 13.77 4.56
N TYR A 19 7.97 13.36 3.69
CA TYR A 19 7.69 13.20 2.27
C TYR A 19 7.51 11.72 1.94
N GLY A 20 6.28 11.32 1.63
CA GLY A 20 5.92 9.96 1.27
C GLY A 20 6.14 9.68 -0.22
N VAL A 21 6.71 8.53 -0.54
CA VAL A 21 6.85 8.02 -1.91
C VAL A 21 6.38 6.57 -1.99
N LEU A 22 5.33 6.30 -2.77
CA LEU A 22 4.86 4.94 -3.05
C LEU A 22 5.38 4.47 -4.40
N LYS A 23 6.23 3.44 -4.38
CA LYS A 23 6.78 2.79 -5.57
C LYS A 23 6.53 1.30 -5.50
N ALA A 24 5.80 0.76 -6.47
CA ALA A 24 5.26 -0.60 -6.40
C ALA A 24 4.49 -0.79 -5.08
N ASN A 25 4.93 -1.72 -4.23
CA ASN A 25 4.40 -2.05 -2.89
C ASN A 25 5.24 -1.51 -1.73
N LEU A 26 6.14 -0.58 -1.99
CA LEU A 26 7.02 0.02 -1.00
C LEU A 26 6.64 1.49 -0.77
N LEU A 27 6.29 1.82 0.46
CA LEU A 27 6.10 3.20 0.92
C LEU A 27 7.35 3.65 1.67
N PHE A 28 8.03 4.64 1.10
CA PHE A 28 9.17 5.30 1.70
C PHE A 28 8.70 6.59 2.37
N LEU A 29 9.14 6.85 3.60
CA LEU A 29 8.91 8.12 4.29
C LEU A 29 10.25 8.81 4.52
N PHE A 30 10.45 9.94 3.86
CA PHE A 30 11.64 10.79 4.00
C PHE A 30 11.35 11.97 4.93
N GLU A 31 12.38 12.54 5.54
CA GLU A 31 12.23 13.77 6.34
C GLU A 31 11.86 14.98 5.48
N SER A 32 12.38 15.05 4.26
CA SER A 32 12.00 16.09 3.30
C SER A 32 12.13 15.59 1.86
N LYS A 33 11.49 16.30 0.92
CA LYS A 33 11.59 16.02 -0.52
C LYS A 33 13.00 16.15 -1.09
N ASN A 34 13.90 16.88 -0.42
CA ASN A 34 15.25 17.15 -0.92
C ASN A 34 16.33 16.33 -0.19
N ASN A 35 15.95 15.58 0.85
CA ASN A 35 16.86 14.77 1.64
C ASN A 35 16.51 13.28 1.47
N PHE A 36 17.12 12.66 0.46
CA PHE A 36 17.00 11.22 0.18
C PHE A 36 18.15 10.40 0.77
N ASP A 37 19.13 11.06 1.39
CA ASP A 37 20.36 10.42 1.89
C ASP A 37 20.09 9.45 3.06
N SER A 38 18.92 9.57 3.69
CA SER A 38 18.44 8.62 4.69
C SER A 38 16.93 8.47 4.56
N CYS A 39 16.47 7.25 4.26
CA CYS A 39 15.06 6.88 4.34
C CYS A 39 14.79 6.35 5.75
N PRO A 40 14.27 7.17 6.69
CA PRO A 40 14.11 6.73 8.06
C PRO A 40 13.08 5.60 8.21
N TYR A 41 12.08 5.51 7.33
CA TYR A 41 11.06 4.45 7.40
C TYR A 41 10.72 3.88 6.02
N LEU A 42 10.68 2.55 5.97
CA LEU A 42 10.22 1.75 4.83
C LEU A 42 9.07 0.86 5.30
N ILE A 43 7.93 0.95 4.62
CA ILE A 43 6.73 0.14 4.89
C ILE A 43 6.43 -0.72 3.67
N ILE A 44 6.24 -2.03 3.89
CA ILE A 44 5.90 -3.00 2.84
C ILE A 44 4.40 -3.23 2.87
N VAL A 45 3.70 -2.79 1.84
CA VAL A 45 2.23 -2.67 1.82
C VAL A 45 1.51 -4.00 1.53
N GLU A 46 2.22 -5.02 1.05
CA GLU A 46 1.65 -6.27 0.53
C GLU A 46 0.81 -7.08 1.56
N ASP A 47 1.10 -6.97 2.85
CA ASP A 47 0.36 -7.63 3.93
C ASP A 47 -0.21 -6.62 4.95
N CYS A 48 -0.67 -5.47 4.46
CA CYS A 48 -1.23 -4.41 5.29
C CYS A 48 -2.76 -4.35 5.24
N ILE A 49 -3.35 -3.81 6.30
CA ILE A 49 -4.70 -3.26 6.34
C ILE A 49 -4.57 -1.74 6.39
N ILE A 50 -5.40 -1.05 5.62
CA ILE A 50 -5.50 0.40 5.63
C ILE A 50 -6.83 0.76 6.30
N ASP A 51 -6.76 1.41 7.45
CA ASP A 51 -7.93 1.81 8.22
C ASP A 51 -8.01 3.33 8.30
N LEU A 52 -9.21 3.90 8.10
CA LEU A 52 -9.45 5.32 8.38
C LEU A 52 -9.63 5.50 9.88
N LEU A 53 -8.99 6.53 10.43
CA LEU A 53 -9.04 6.81 11.86
C LEU A 53 -9.95 8.00 12.16
N ASP A 54 -10.47 8.06 13.38
CA ASP A 54 -11.23 9.21 13.86
C ASP A 54 -10.26 10.37 14.18
N ASP A 55 -10.52 11.52 13.58
CA ASP A 55 -9.74 12.76 13.78
C ASP A 55 -9.72 13.19 15.26
N ASN A 56 -10.78 12.88 16.02
CA ASN A 56 -10.86 13.19 17.46
C ASN A 56 -9.91 12.30 18.28
N GLN A 57 -9.68 11.07 17.85
CA GLN A 57 -8.78 10.13 18.55
C GLN A 57 -7.32 10.44 18.25
N THR A 58 -7.03 10.85 17.03
CA THR A 58 -5.66 11.07 16.54
C THR A 58 -5.16 12.49 16.75
N GLY A 59 -6.07 13.44 17.01
CA GLY A 59 -5.76 14.87 17.18
C GLY A 59 -5.32 15.54 15.87
N LYS A 60 -5.51 14.89 14.73
CA LYS A 60 -5.13 15.41 13.41
C LYS A 60 -6.14 14.96 12.36
N GLN A 61 -6.50 15.89 11.48
CA GLN A 61 -7.46 15.61 10.42
C GLN A 61 -6.86 14.68 9.36
N PHE A 62 -7.75 13.90 8.74
CA PHE A 62 -7.43 13.04 7.60
C PHE A 62 -6.43 11.94 7.94
N SER A 63 -6.61 11.33 9.11
CA SER A 63 -5.75 10.30 9.64
C SER A 63 -6.13 8.90 9.16
N PHE A 64 -5.13 8.06 8.95
CA PHE A 64 -5.28 6.66 8.56
C PHE A 64 -4.14 5.81 9.15
N ALA A 65 -4.43 4.53 9.40
CA ALA A 65 -3.45 3.55 9.86
C ALA A 65 -3.05 2.61 8.74
N ILE A 66 -1.76 2.23 8.72
CA ILE A 66 -1.25 1.09 7.97
C ILE A 66 -0.85 0.02 8.99
N LYS A 67 -1.59 -1.08 9.03
CA LYS A 67 -1.38 -2.16 10.00
C LYS A 67 -0.91 -3.43 9.32
N HIS A 68 0.28 -3.90 9.67
CA HIS A 68 0.79 -5.17 9.21
C HIS A 68 -0.01 -6.33 9.82
N LYS A 69 -0.61 -7.19 9.01
CA LYS A 69 -1.43 -8.31 9.51
C LYS A 69 -0.60 -9.32 10.29
N THR A 70 0.58 -9.66 9.78
CA THR A 70 1.45 -10.68 10.41
C THR A 70 2.08 -10.23 11.73
N THR A 71 2.50 -8.96 11.83
CA THR A 71 3.23 -8.47 13.03
C THR A 71 2.37 -7.65 13.99
N GLY A 72 1.19 -7.21 13.55
CA GLY A 72 0.36 -6.27 14.29
C GLY A 72 0.92 -4.85 14.37
N ARG A 73 2.11 -4.59 13.81
CA ARG A 73 2.74 -3.27 13.81
C ARG A 73 1.86 -2.28 13.04
N GLU A 74 1.65 -1.12 13.63
CA GLU A 74 0.79 -0.07 13.11
C GLU A 74 1.59 1.21 12.86
N PHE A 75 1.32 1.86 11.74
CA PHE A 75 1.85 3.17 11.39
C PHE A 75 0.68 4.13 11.20
N ILE A 76 0.59 5.14 12.06
CA ILE A 76 -0.46 6.14 12.01
C ILE A 76 0.04 7.34 11.19
N LEU A 77 -0.62 7.59 10.08
CA LEU A 77 -0.31 8.64 9.12
C LEU A 77 -1.48 9.61 9.00
N ALA A 78 -1.21 10.83 8.56
CA ALA A 78 -2.25 11.79 8.21
C ALA A 78 -1.86 12.53 6.95
N SER A 79 -2.86 12.87 6.13
CA SER A 79 -2.64 13.73 4.97
C SER A 79 -2.87 15.21 5.33
N ASP A 80 -2.44 16.11 4.45
CA ASP A 80 -2.69 17.54 4.54
C ASP A 80 -4.11 17.94 4.09
N THR A 81 -4.74 17.14 3.23
CA THR A 81 -6.07 17.40 2.67
C THR A 81 -6.86 16.12 2.45
N LEU A 82 -8.20 16.21 2.50
CA LEU A 82 -9.09 15.07 2.19
C LEU A 82 -8.81 14.45 0.81
N SER A 83 -8.48 15.26 -0.19
CA SER A 83 -8.15 14.75 -1.54
C SER A 83 -6.89 13.90 -1.52
N ASN A 84 -5.86 14.33 -0.77
CA ASN A 84 -4.64 13.56 -0.60
C ASN A 84 -4.88 12.30 0.25
N LEU A 85 -5.74 12.33 1.28
CA LEU A 85 -6.16 11.12 1.99
C LEU A 85 -6.76 10.09 1.04
N GLN A 86 -7.76 10.51 0.26
CA GLN A 86 -8.46 9.63 -0.68
C GLN A 86 -7.47 9.01 -1.67
N ARG A 87 -6.55 9.82 -2.19
CA ARG A 87 -5.49 9.35 -3.08
C ARG A 87 -4.57 8.33 -2.40
N TRP A 88 -4.06 8.64 -1.20
CA TRP A 88 -3.18 7.74 -0.45
C TRP A 88 -3.85 6.39 -0.17
N VAL A 89 -5.07 6.41 0.37
CA VAL A 89 -5.82 5.18 0.70
C VAL A 89 -6.13 4.38 -0.55
N SER A 90 -6.53 5.03 -1.64
CA SER A 90 -6.80 4.37 -2.92
C SER A 90 -5.54 3.68 -3.47
N ASP A 91 -4.44 4.42 -3.57
CA ASP A 91 -3.19 3.89 -4.12
C ASP A 91 -2.60 2.77 -3.24
N LEU A 92 -2.66 2.91 -1.91
CA LEU A 92 -2.19 1.88 -0.96
C LEU A 92 -3.02 0.61 -1.04
N THR A 93 -4.33 0.72 -1.26
CA THR A 93 -5.24 -0.45 -1.34
C THR A 93 -5.18 -1.14 -2.69
N VAL A 94 -5.03 -0.38 -3.78
CA VAL A 94 -4.91 -0.94 -5.14
C VAL A 94 -3.53 -1.51 -5.38
N CYS A 95 -2.52 -0.98 -4.69
CA CYS A 95 -1.15 -1.34 -4.92
C CYS A 95 -0.84 -2.85 -4.96
N PRO A 96 -1.31 -3.66 -3.98
CA PRO A 96 -1.12 -5.11 -3.98
C PRO A 96 -1.91 -5.86 -5.07
N LEU A 97 -2.94 -5.24 -5.66
CA LEU A 97 -3.83 -5.91 -6.61
C LEU A 97 -3.17 -6.19 -7.97
N ASP A 98 -2.27 -5.34 -8.43
CA ASP A 98 -1.61 -5.53 -9.73
C ASP A 98 -0.78 -6.83 -9.75
N TYR A 99 -0.18 -7.20 -8.62
CA TYR A 99 0.53 -8.46 -8.47
C TYR A 99 -0.43 -9.65 -8.55
N ILE A 100 -1.56 -9.59 -7.84
CA ILE A 100 -2.60 -10.62 -7.85
C ILE A 100 -3.16 -10.81 -9.25
N ASN A 101 -3.42 -9.73 -9.98
CA ASN A 101 -3.93 -9.79 -11.35
C ASN A 101 -2.93 -10.46 -12.31
N THR A 102 -1.65 -10.12 -12.17
CA THR A 102 -0.58 -10.74 -12.96
C THR A 102 -0.47 -12.24 -12.69
N ILE A 103 -0.49 -12.65 -11.41
CA ILE A 103 -0.47 -14.08 -11.05
C ILE A 103 -1.69 -14.80 -11.59
N LYS A 104 -2.89 -14.24 -11.39
CA LYS A 104 -4.15 -14.82 -11.90
C LYS A 104 -4.07 -15.05 -13.40
N GLN A 105 -3.63 -14.05 -14.16
CA GLN A 105 -3.47 -14.19 -15.61
C GLN A 105 -2.49 -15.31 -15.97
N SER A 106 -1.32 -15.36 -15.32
CA SER A 106 -0.33 -16.43 -15.58
C SER A 106 -0.84 -17.83 -15.21
N PHE A 107 -1.71 -17.92 -14.20
CA PHE A 107 -2.35 -19.16 -13.78
C PHE A 107 -3.41 -19.60 -14.79
N ASP A 108 -4.26 -18.68 -15.24
CA ASP A 108 -5.30 -18.93 -16.23
C ASP A 108 -4.70 -19.39 -17.57
N GLU A 109 -3.60 -18.79 -18.01
CA GLU A 109 -2.85 -19.20 -19.20
C GLU A 109 -2.32 -20.65 -19.07
N GLN A 110 -1.74 -21.01 -17.93
CA GLN A 110 -1.29 -22.39 -17.67
C GLN A 110 -2.45 -23.38 -17.59
N TYR A 111 -3.55 -23.00 -16.96
CA TYR A 111 -4.76 -23.82 -16.87
C TYR A 111 -5.34 -24.10 -18.27
N LEU A 112 -5.39 -23.08 -19.13
CA LEU A 112 -5.92 -23.21 -20.49
C LEU A 112 -4.99 -24.03 -21.40
N GLN A 113 -3.66 -23.92 -21.23
CA GLN A 113 -2.69 -24.77 -21.93
C GLN A 113 -2.84 -26.26 -21.56
N LYS A 114 -3.08 -26.57 -20.27
CA LYS A 114 -3.35 -27.94 -19.81
C LYS A 114 -4.66 -28.52 -20.35
N LYS A 115 -5.62 -27.68 -20.76
CA LYS A 115 -6.94 -28.09 -21.29
C LYS A 115 -6.97 -28.33 -22.81
N SER A 116 -5.82 -28.23 -23.50
CA SER A 116 -5.69 -28.53 -24.93
C SER A 116 -5.48 -30.04 -25.19
N PRO A 117 -5.83 -30.56 -26.38
CA PRO A 117 -6.71 -31.72 -26.58
C PRO A 117 -6.05 -33.09 -26.34
N LYS A 118 -5.89 -33.50 -25.09
CA LYS A 118 -5.69 -34.92 -24.74
C LYS A 118 -6.85 -35.54 -23.97
N ASP A 119 -7.83 -34.74 -23.54
CA ASP A 119 -8.98 -35.22 -22.74
C ASP A 119 -10.26 -35.45 -23.57
N ILE A 120 -10.20 -35.32 -24.91
CA ILE A 120 -11.37 -35.54 -25.80
C ILE A 120 -11.29 -36.91 -26.51
N SER A 121 -10.18 -37.66 -26.44
CA SER A 121 -10.04 -38.93 -27.18
C SER A 121 -10.55 -40.19 -26.48
N ASP A 122 -11.04 -40.13 -25.24
CA ASP A 122 -11.41 -41.35 -24.49
C ASP A 122 -12.93 -41.52 -24.33
N LYS A 123 -13.73 -40.94 -25.24
CA LYS A 123 -15.17 -41.18 -25.33
C LYS A 123 -15.62 -41.40 -26.78
N GLU A 124 -15.17 -42.49 -27.39
CA GLU A 124 -15.87 -43.16 -28.49
C GLU A 124 -15.96 -44.67 -28.21
#